data_AF-A0A1V5U1V5-F1
#
_entry.id   AF-A0A1V5U1V5-F1
#
_cell.length_a   1.000
_cell.length_b   1.000
_cell.length_c   1.000
_cell.angle_alpha   90.00
_cell.angle_beta   90.00
_cell.angle_gamma   90.00
#
_symmetry.space_group_name_H-M   'P 1'
#
loop_
_entity.id
_entity.type
_entity.pdbx_description
1 polymer ?
#
loop_
_entity_poly.entity_id
_entity_poly.type
_entity_poly.pdbx_seq_one_letter_code
_entity_poly.pdbx_strand_id
1 'polypeptide(L)' 'MAIARLNAAQSAQHEDVAAALARWKASMEYYQNVKDPDLIEFAIYDMEAARRKYVFLLKRSKEA' A
#
# COMPACT_ATOMS: atom_id res chain seq x y z
N MET A 1 -16.11 26.22 8.80
CA MET A 1 -15.40 25.05 9.39
C MET A 1 -15.57 23.74 8.61
N ALA A 2 -16.58 23.58 7.74
CA ALA A 2 -16.79 22.33 6.98
C ALA A 2 -15.77 22.08 5.83
N ILE A 3 -15.38 23.13 5.09
CA ILE A 3 -14.49 23.02 3.92
C ILE A 3 -13.07 22.56 4.30
N ALA A 4 -12.55 23.04 5.44
CA ALA A 4 -11.22 22.63 5.92
C ALA A 4 -11.15 21.13 6.30
N ARG A 5 -12.25 20.54 6.78
CA ARG A 5 -12.31 19.11 7.12
C ARG A 5 -12.32 18.20 5.89
N LEU A 6 -12.99 18.63 4.81
CA LEU A 6 -13.00 17.90 3.54
C LEU A 6 -11.59 17.84 2.91
N ASN A 7 -10.88 18.97 2.88
CA ASN A 7 -9.53 19.02 2.32
C ASN A 7 -8.52 18.16 3.12
N ALA A 8 -8.60 18.20 4.46
CA ALA A 8 -7.74 17.38 5.31
C ALA A 8 -8.01 15.88 5.20
N ALA A 9 -9.28 15.48 5.03
CA ALA A 9 -9.65 14.08 4.82
C ALA A 9 -9.18 13.56 3.45
N GLN A 10 -9.27 14.38 2.41
CA GLN A 10 -8.81 14.03 1.07
C GLN A 10 -7.27 13.92 1.02
N SER A 11 -6.54 14.86 1.62
CA SER A 11 -5.07 14.77 1.71
C SER A 11 -4.59 13.53 2.47
N ALA A 12 -5.25 13.18 3.58
CA ALA A 12 -4.93 11.97 4.34
C ALA A 12 -5.20 10.68 3.53
N GLN A 13 -6.30 10.62 2.77
CA GLN A 13 -6.56 9.48 1.88
C GLN A 13 -5.50 9.34 0.77
N HIS A 14 -5.01 10.44 0.21
CA HIS A 14 -3.93 10.41 -0.78
C HIS A 14 -2.61 9.94 -0.17
N GLU A 15 -2.29 10.38 1.05
CA GLU A 15 -1.12 9.88 1.79
C GLU A 15 -1.22 8.37 2.07
N ASP A 16 -2.40 7.87 2.43
CA ASP A 16 -2.63 6.43 2.66
C ASP A 16 -2.35 5.59 1.40
N VAL A 17 -2.77 6.08 0.22
CA VAL A 17 -2.52 5.39 -1.06
C VAL A 17 -1.04 5.42 -1.43
N ALA A 18 -0.37 6.56 -1.24
CA ALA A 18 1.06 6.70 -1.53
C ALA A 18 1.91 5.80 -0.61
N ALA A 19 1.59 5.75 0.68
CA ALA A 19 2.25 4.86 1.64
C ALA A 19 2.03 3.38 1.30
N ALA A 20 0.82 3.01 0.87
CA ALA A 20 0.53 1.64 0.45
C ALA A 20 1.30 1.25 -0.82
N LEU A 21 1.45 2.17 -1.78
CA LEU A 21 2.28 1.95 -2.97
C LEU A 21 3.76 1.76 -2.61
N ALA A 22 4.29 2.60 -1.71
CA ALA A 22 5.67 2.49 -1.23
C ALA A 22 5.90 1.12 -0.54
N ARG A 23 4.96 0.67 0.30
CA ARG A 23 5.04 -0.64 0.97
C ARG A 23 5.03 -1.79 -0.04
N TRP A 24 4.19 -1.71 -1.07
CA TRP A 24 4.15 -2.73 -2.11
C TRP A 24 5.48 -2.78 -2.89
N LYS A 25 6.05 -1.62 -3.26
CA LYS A 25 7.38 -1.56 -3.88
C LYS A 25 8.47 -2.18 -3.01
N ALA A 26 8.50 -1.86 -1.71
CA ALA A 26 9.45 -2.44 -0.77
C ALA A 26 9.29 -3.97 -0.64
N SER A 27 8.05 -4.48 -0.61
CA SER A 27 7.81 -5.93 -0.57
C SER A 27 8.24 -6.66 -1.86
N MET A 28 8.08 -6.02 -3.03
CA MET A 28 8.58 -6.55 -4.30
C MET A 28 10.11 -6.60 -4.31
N GLU A 29 10.77 -5.55 -3.83
CA GLU A 29 12.23 -5.51 -3.70
C GLU A 29 12.73 -6.59 -2.73
N TYR A 30 12.05 -6.80 -1.59
CA TYR A 30 12.37 -7.87 -0.67
C TYR A 30 12.26 -9.24 -1.33
N TYR A 31 11.15 -9.51 -2.04
CA TYR A 31 10.96 -10.77 -2.78
C TYR A 31 12.02 -11.00 -3.87
N GLN A 32 12.47 -9.95 -4.56
CA GLN A 32 13.53 -10.08 -5.58
C GLN A 32 14.90 -10.40 -4.97
N ASN A 33 15.15 -9.93 -3.74
CA ASN A 33 16.44 -10.05 -3.08
C ASN A 33 16.53 -11.21 -2.09
N VAL A 34 15.41 -11.81 -1.68
CA VAL A 34 15.40 -12.95 -0.76
C VAL A 34 16.17 -14.13 -1.38
N LYS A 35 17.14 -14.68 -0.63
CA LYS A 35 17.93 -15.86 -1.01
C LYS A 35 17.70 -17.05 -0.08
N ASP A 36 17.13 -16.79 1.09
CA ASP A 36 16.79 -17.81 2.06
C ASP A 36 15.53 -18.56 1.60
N PRO A 37 15.62 -19.87 1.30
CA PRO A 37 14.48 -20.67 0.88
C PRO A 37 13.31 -20.64 1.87
N ASP A 38 13.61 -20.56 3.18
CA ASP A 38 12.59 -20.58 4.24
C ASP A 38 11.80 -19.26 4.31
N LEU A 39 12.32 -18.19 3.67
CA LEU A 39 11.69 -16.87 3.63
C LEU A 39 10.98 -16.58 2.30
N ILE A 40 11.11 -17.44 1.28
CA ILE A 40 10.48 -17.22 -0.03
C ILE A 40 8.96 -17.14 0.10
N GLU A 41 8.36 -18.08 0.84
CA GLU A 41 6.90 -18.12 1.01
C GLU A 41 6.39 -16.88 1.75
N PHE A 42 7.12 -16.44 2.79
CA PHE A 42 6.84 -15.19 3.48
C PHE A 42 6.94 -13.98 2.53
N ALA A 43 7.98 -13.91 1.70
CA ALA A 43 8.18 -12.83 0.75
C ALA A 43 7.04 -12.73 -0.29
N ILE A 44 6.56 -13.88 -0.78
CA ILE A 44 5.40 -13.93 -1.68
C ILE A 44 4.14 -13.44 -0.97
N TYR A 45 3.90 -13.93 0.25
CA TYR A 45 2.74 -13.53 1.05
C TYR A 45 2.73 -12.02 1.33
N ASP A 46 3.86 -11.46 1.78
CA ASP A 46 4.00 -10.03 2.08
C ASP A 46 3.74 -9.16 0.84
N MET A 47 4.31 -9.57 -0.30
CA MET A 47 4.12 -8.88 -1.57
C MET A 47 2.65 -8.84 -2.01
N GLU A 48 1.97 -9.98 -1.96
CA GLU A 48 0.55 -10.08 -2.34
C GLU A 48 -0.37 -9.33 -1.35
N ALA A 49 -0.07 -9.38 -0.06
CA ALA A 49 -0.80 -8.62 0.96
C ALA A 49 -0.67 -7.11 0.76
N ALA A 50 0.56 -6.61 0.52
CA ALA A 50 0.81 -5.20 0.26
C ALA A 50 0.12 -4.73 -1.03
N ARG A 51 0.16 -5.53 -2.10
CA ARG A 51 -0.54 -5.26 -3.36
C ARG A 51 -2.04 -5.13 -3.16
N ARG A 52 -2.67 -6.08 -2.46
CA ARG A 52 -4.12 -6.08 -2.19
C ARG A 52 -4.53 -4.84 -1.40
N LYS A 53 -3.75 -4.45 -0.39
CA LYS A 53 -3.99 -3.24 0.40
C LYS A 53 -3.91 -1.97 -0.46
N TYR A 54 -2.87 -1.84 -1.30
CA TYR A 54 -2.74 -0.72 -2.22
C TYR A 54 -3.93 -0.62 -3.18
N VAL A 55 -4.32 -1.72 -3.82
CA VAL A 55 -5.47 -1.75 -4.74
C VAL A 55 -6.77 -1.40 -4.03
N PHE A 56 -6.98 -1.90 -2.81
CA PHE A 56 -8.15 -1.55 -2.00
C PHE A 56 -8.22 -0.05 -1.70
N LEU A 57 -7.12 0.55 -1.22
CA LEU A 57 -7.07 1.98 -0.91
C LEU A 57 -7.22 2.84 -2.16
N LEU A 58 -6.63 2.43 -3.29
CA LEU A 58 -6.75 3.11 -4.57
C LEU A 58 -8.20 3.11 -5.10
N LYS A 59 -8.95 2.03 -4.89
CA LYS A 59 -10.38 1.99 -5.24
C LYS A 59 -11.17 2.94 -4.34
N ARG A 60 -10.94 2.86 -3.02
CA ARG A 60 -11.64 3.70 -2.04
C ARG A 60 -11.37 5.19 -2.22
N SER A 61 -10.17 5.58 -2.68
CA SER A 61 -9.85 6.99 -2.97
C SER A 61 -10.46 7.51 -4.27
N LYS A 62 -10.92 6.64 -5.17
CA LYS A 62 -11.59 7.03 -6.44
C LYS A 62 -13.12 7.09 -6.29
N GLU A 63 -13.66 6.42 -5.29
CA GLU A 63 -15.09 6.38 -4.95
C GLU A 63 -15.51 7.54 -4.03
N ALA A 64 -14.55 8.29 -3.49
CA ALA A 64 -14.74 9.45 -2.61
C ALA A 64 -14.68 10.77 -3.39
#